data_AF-A0A7C4LSQ8-F1
#
_entry.id   AF-A0A7C4LSQ8-F1
#
_cell.length_a   1.000
_cell.length_b   1.000
_cell.length_c   1.000
_cell.angle_alpha   90.00
_cell.angle_beta   90.00
_cell.angle_gamma   90.00
#
_symmetry.space_group_name_H-M   'P 1'
#
loop_
_entity.id
_entity.type
_entity.pdbx_description
1 polymer ?
#
loop_
_entity_poly.entity_id
_entity_poly.type
_entity_poly.pdbx_seq_one_letter_code
_entity_poly.pdbx_strand_id
1 'polypeptide(L)'
;MGSKAIGLLVIILALWGGWVLYEYWTTQKEDKTGGVEAPAPRRVSIEDLGGRLPEKLENELAEAQTKGAAGLRGFLDKYQKSPHFKDPRKAWVQLDYVTLVSLTDPVEARRVFHEVKNRIEPGSPVYERMKRMQPTYE
;
A
#
# COMPACT_ATOMS: atom_id res chain seq x y z
N MET A 1 -25.32 33.76 -4.08
CA MET A 1 -24.46 33.20 -5.16
C MET A 1 -23.38 32.34 -4.50
N GLY A 2 -23.51 31.00 -4.45
CA GLY A 2 -22.52 30.18 -3.72
C GLY A 2 -22.49 28.69 -4.10
N SER A 3 -23.58 28.16 -4.64
CA SER A 3 -23.69 26.74 -5.01
C SER A 3 -23.04 26.37 -6.35
N LYS A 4 -22.77 27.34 -7.24
CA LYS A 4 -22.19 27.06 -8.56
C LYS A 4 -20.66 26.90 -8.55
N ALA A 5 -19.96 27.52 -7.60
CA ALA A 5 -18.49 27.43 -7.48
C ALA A 5 -18.04 26.06 -6.92
N ILE A 6 -18.83 25.50 -6.00
CA ILE A 6 -18.56 24.19 -5.39
C ILE A 6 -18.73 23.07 -6.43
N GLY A 7 -19.76 23.16 -7.29
CA GLY A 7 -19.95 22.22 -8.39
C GLY A 7 -18.78 22.20 -9.38
N LEU A 8 -18.23 23.39 -9.70
CA LEU A 8 -17.06 23.53 -10.57
C LEU A 8 -15.80 22.87 -9.97
N LEU A 9 -15.57 23.04 -8.67
CA LEU A 9 -14.43 22.42 -7.98
C LEU A 9 -14.52 20.89 -7.97
N VAL A 10 -15.72 20.33 -7.75
CA VAL A 10 -15.92 18.87 -7.78
C VAL A 10 -15.68 18.29 -9.18
N ILE A 11 -16.11 19.01 -10.23
CA ILE A 11 -15.87 18.59 -11.62
C ILE A 11 -14.38 18.61 -11.96
N ILE A 12 -13.64 19.65 -11.55
CA ILE A 12 -12.20 19.73 -11.78
C ILE A 12 -11.48 18.58 -11.05
N LEU A 13 -11.86 18.29 -9.81
CA LEU A 13 -11.26 17.23 -9.00
C LEU A 13 -11.57 15.83 -9.56
N ALA A 14 -12.78 15.64 -10.11
CA ALA A 14 -13.17 14.42 -10.80
C ALA A 14 -12.43 14.21 -12.14
N LEU A 15 -12.22 15.29 -12.92
CA LEU A 15 -11.44 15.24 -14.15
C LEU A 15 -9.97 14.92 -13.87
N TRP A 16 -9.41 15.49 -12.80
CA TRP A 16 -8.03 15.24 -12.40
C TRP A 16 -7.84 13.82 -11.86
N GLY A 17 -8.77 13.34 -11.02
CA GLY A 17 -8.79 11.95 -10.55
C GLY A 17 -8.98 10.94 -11.70
N GLY A 18 -9.84 11.26 -12.66
CA GLY A 18 -10.05 10.44 -13.86
C GLY A 18 -8.81 10.37 -14.75
N TRP A 19 -8.06 11.47 -14.89
CA TRP A 19 -6.81 11.50 -15.65
C TRP A 19 -5.72 10.62 -15.02
N VAL A 20 -5.47 10.76 -13.72
CA VAL A 20 -4.48 9.95 -12.99
C VAL A 20 -4.84 8.46 -13.01
N LEU A 21 -6.13 8.14 -12.93
CA LEU A 21 -6.60 6.76 -13.00
C LEU A 21 -6.49 6.17 -14.42
N TYR A 22 -6.71 7.00 -15.45
CA TYR A 22 -6.56 6.61 -16.84
C TYR A 22 -5.10 6.32 -17.18
N GLU A 23 -4.16 7.19 -16.77
CA GLU A 23 -2.73 7.02 -17.03
C GLU A 23 -2.18 5.72 -16.39
N TYR A 24 -2.65 5.39 -15.18
CA TYR A 24 -2.33 4.14 -14.48
C TYR A 24 -2.83 2.88 -15.22
N TRP A 25 -3.99 2.97 -15.89
CA TRP A 25 -4.54 1.86 -16.69
C TRP A 25 -3.92 1.75 -18.08
N THR A 26 -3.41 2.84 -18.65
CA THR A 26 -2.72 2.81 -19.95
C THR A 26 -1.30 2.28 -19.84
N THR A 27 -0.58 2.61 -18.76
CA THR A 27 0.80 2.11 -18.54
C THR A 27 0.86 0.59 -18.35
N GLN A 28 -0.16 -0.03 -17.75
CA GLN A 28 -0.22 -1.49 -17.59
C GLN A 28 -0.53 -2.27 -18.89
N LYS A 29 -0.92 -1.59 -19.99
CA LYS A 29 -1.18 -2.26 -21.27
C LYS A 29 0.02 -2.29 -22.22
N GLU A 30 1.06 -1.50 -21.98
CA GLU A 30 2.26 -1.48 -22.83
C GLU A 30 3.41 -2.36 -22.30
N ASP A 31 3.41 -2.72 -21.02
CA ASP A 31 4.46 -3.56 -20.39
C ASP A 31 4.26 -5.08 -20.55
N LYS A 32 3.67 -5.53 -21.66
CA LYS A 32 3.65 -6.96 -22.06
C LYS A 32 4.69 -7.35 -23.11
N THR A 33 5.70 -6.51 -23.33
CA THR A 33 6.79 -6.84 -24.26
C THR A 33 8.14 -6.33 -23.76
N GLY A 34 8.80 -7.14 -22.93
CA GLY A 34 10.26 -7.14 -22.79
C GLY A 34 10.81 -6.37 -21.59
N GLY A 35 11.27 -7.10 -20.57
CA GLY A 35 12.09 -6.49 -19.51
C GLY A 35 12.30 -7.38 -18.29
N VAL A 36 13.26 -8.30 -18.39
CA VAL A 36 14.00 -8.98 -17.30
C VAL A 36 13.19 -9.36 -16.07
N GLU A 37 12.76 -10.61 -16.03
CA GLU A 37 12.19 -11.27 -14.85
C GLU A 37 13.24 -11.34 -13.72
N ALA A 38 13.24 -10.34 -12.85
CA ALA A 38 13.84 -10.46 -11.54
C ALA A 38 13.12 -11.60 -10.80
N PRO A 39 13.82 -12.54 -10.15
CA PRO A 39 13.20 -13.67 -9.49
C PRO A 39 12.17 -13.15 -8.49
N ALA A 40 10.89 -13.40 -8.76
CA ALA A 40 9.80 -12.95 -7.91
C ALA A 40 10.11 -13.42 -6.48
N PRO A 41 10.37 -12.50 -5.52
CA PRO A 41 10.60 -12.92 -4.15
C PRO A 41 9.36 -13.68 -3.72
N ARG A 42 9.56 -14.92 -3.25
CA ARG A 42 8.51 -15.83 -2.76
C ARG A 42 7.40 -14.99 -2.14
N ARG A 43 6.25 -14.88 -2.82
CA ARG A 43 5.15 -14.00 -2.43
C ARG A 43 4.55 -14.61 -1.16
N VAL A 44 5.17 -14.32 -0.01
CA VAL A 44 4.59 -14.61 1.29
C VAL A 44 3.28 -13.86 1.29
N SER A 45 2.18 -14.58 1.14
CA SER A 45 0.87 -13.94 1.08
C SER A 45 0.40 -13.69 2.52
N ILE A 46 -0.57 -12.80 2.69
CA ILE A 46 -1.04 -12.45 4.04
C ILE A 46 -1.64 -13.69 4.74
N GLU A 47 -2.13 -14.64 3.96
CA GLU A 47 -2.66 -15.93 4.37
C GLU A 47 -1.57 -16.84 4.97
N ASP A 48 -0.31 -16.69 4.53
CA ASP A 48 0.84 -17.42 5.06
C ASP A 48 1.31 -16.89 6.43
N LEU A 49 0.86 -15.69 6.82
CA LEU A 49 1.31 -14.95 8.01
C LEU A 49 0.54 -15.29 9.30
N GLY A 50 0.03 -16.52 9.43
CA GLY A 50 -0.55 -17.04 10.67
C GLY A 50 -2.07 -16.94 10.76
N GLY A 51 -2.77 -17.39 9.71
CA GLY A 51 -4.22 -17.55 9.68
C GLY A 51 -4.95 -16.45 8.92
N ARG A 52 -6.12 -16.82 8.36
CA ARG A 52 -6.97 -15.94 7.55
C ARG A 52 -7.41 -14.72 8.35
N LEU A 53 -7.38 -13.56 7.70
CA LEU A 53 -8.05 -12.38 8.23
C LEU A 53 -9.56 -12.66 8.20
N PRO A 54 -10.37 -11.99 9.03
CA PRO A 54 -11.81 -11.98 8.82
C PRO A 54 -12.10 -11.59 7.37
N GLU A 55 -12.95 -12.32 6.67
CA GLU A 55 -13.22 -12.14 5.23
C GLU A 55 -13.54 -10.68 4.86
N LYS A 56 -14.23 -9.97 5.76
CA LYS A 56 -14.49 -8.54 5.64
C LYS A 56 -13.22 -7.68 5.56
N LEU A 57 -12.22 -7.97 6.40
CA LEU A 57 -10.94 -7.27 6.41
C LEU A 57 -10.12 -7.57 5.16
N GLU A 58 -10.17 -8.80 4.64
CA GLU A 58 -9.51 -9.19 3.39
C GLU A 58 -10.10 -8.41 2.21
N ASN A 59 -11.44 -8.35 2.12
CA ASN A 59 -12.12 -7.60 1.07
C ASN A 59 -11.82 -6.09 1.14
N GLU A 60 -11.84 -5.50 2.33
CA GLU A 60 -11.51 -4.08 2.50
C GLU A 60 -10.03 -3.79 2.22
N LEU A 61 -9.13 -4.73 2.51
CA LEU A 61 -7.72 -4.61 2.16
C LEU A 61 -7.51 -4.71 0.65
N ALA A 62 -8.17 -5.66 -0.01
CA ALA A 62 -8.11 -5.79 -1.47
C ALA A 62 -8.64 -4.51 -2.14
N GLU A 63 -9.76 -3.96 -1.66
CA GLU A 63 -10.29 -2.68 -2.14
C GLU A 63 -9.28 -1.54 -1.91
N ALA A 64 -8.67 -1.47 -0.72
CA ALA A 64 -7.65 -0.48 -0.40
C ALA A 64 -6.41 -0.59 -1.29
N GLN A 65 -5.98 -1.82 -1.62
CA GLN A 65 -4.86 -2.08 -2.52
C GLN A 65 -5.17 -1.58 -3.94
N THR A 66 -6.40 -1.78 -4.44
CA THR A 66 -6.80 -1.23 -5.76
C THR A 66 -6.80 0.30 -5.81
N LYS A 67 -7.02 0.95 -4.66
CA LYS A 67 -6.96 2.40 -4.48
C LYS A 67 -5.55 2.95 -4.22
N GLY A 68 -4.52 2.09 -4.21
CA GLY A 68 -3.12 2.48 -4.08
C GLY A 68 -2.77 3.08 -2.71
N ALA A 69 -1.77 3.98 -2.67
CA ALA A 69 -1.24 4.56 -1.43
C ALA A 69 -2.34 5.21 -0.55
N ALA A 70 -3.23 6.01 -1.15
CA ALA A 70 -4.32 6.67 -0.42
C ALA A 70 -5.31 5.66 0.19
N GLY A 71 -5.63 4.59 -0.56
CA GLY A 71 -6.48 3.50 -0.07
C GLY A 71 -5.85 2.75 1.10
N LEU A 72 -4.59 2.33 0.95
CA LEU A 72 -3.86 1.65 2.01
C LEU A 72 -3.67 2.53 3.24
N ARG A 73 -3.41 3.83 3.08
CA ARG A 73 -3.36 4.77 4.21
C ARG A 73 -4.67 4.79 4.98
N GLY A 74 -5.80 4.95 4.29
CA GLY A 74 -7.13 4.94 4.92
C GLY A 74 -7.44 3.61 5.61
N PHE A 75 -7.05 2.49 5.00
CA PHE A 75 -7.19 1.16 5.61
C PHE A 75 -6.34 1.03 6.89
N LEU A 76 -5.07 1.44 6.83
CA LEU A 76 -4.16 1.43 7.98
C LEU A 76 -4.70 2.32 9.09
N ASP A 77 -5.18 3.53 8.79
CA ASP A 77 -5.75 4.44 9.78
C ASP A 77 -6.98 3.85 10.48
N LYS A 78 -7.84 3.18 9.72
CA LYS A 78 -9.06 2.53 10.22
C LYS A 78 -8.76 1.29 11.09
N TYR A 79 -7.80 0.47 10.68
CA TYR A 79 -7.60 -0.85 11.26
C TYR A 79 -6.33 -1.01 12.11
N GLN A 80 -5.44 -0.03 12.17
CA GLN A 80 -4.19 -0.10 12.94
C GLN A 80 -4.34 -0.44 14.42
N LYS A 81 -5.51 -0.15 15.02
CA LYS A 81 -5.87 -0.45 16.42
C LYS A 81 -6.76 -1.69 16.58
N SER A 82 -7.12 -2.34 15.47
CA SER A 82 -8.01 -3.50 15.49
C SER A 82 -7.29 -4.71 16.12
N PRO A 83 -7.95 -5.45 17.03
CA PRO A 83 -7.36 -6.64 17.65
C PRO A 83 -7.07 -7.75 16.63
N HIS A 84 -7.74 -7.73 15.48
CA HIS A 84 -7.57 -8.71 14.40
C HIS A 84 -6.49 -8.31 13.37
N PHE A 85 -5.95 -7.09 13.45
CA PHE A 85 -4.94 -6.55 12.54
C PHE A 85 -3.66 -6.19 13.30
N LYS A 86 -2.94 -7.23 13.71
CA LYS A 86 -1.66 -7.15 14.42
C LYS A 86 -0.52 -7.65 13.54
N ASP A 87 0.71 -7.43 14.00
CA ASP A 87 1.89 -8.03 13.39
C ASP A 87 1.79 -9.57 13.45
N PRO A 88 2.32 -10.30 12.46
CA PRO A 88 3.13 -9.84 11.32
C PRO A 88 2.35 -9.22 10.14
N ARG A 89 1.01 -9.37 10.08
CA ARG A 89 0.17 -8.90 8.97
C ARG A 89 0.15 -7.39 8.84
N LYS A 90 0.08 -6.67 9.96
CA LYS A 90 0.11 -5.21 9.97
C LYS A 90 1.39 -4.68 9.32
N ALA A 91 2.54 -5.18 9.77
CA ALA A 91 3.83 -4.84 9.16
C ALA A 91 3.89 -5.18 7.66
N TRP A 92 3.32 -6.30 7.21
CA TRP A 92 3.27 -6.63 5.78
C TRP A 92 2.59 -5.55 4.95
N VAL A 93 1.38 -5.15 5.34
CA VAL A 93 0.61 -4.10 4.65
C VAL A 93 1.31 -2.75 4.74
N GLN A 94 1.97 -2.46 5.86
CA GLN A 94 2.76 -1.22 6.00
C GLN A 94 3.96 -1.20 5.06
N LEU A 95 4.64 -2.33 4.84
CA LEU A 95 5.72 -2.43 3.87
C LEU A 95 5.22 -2.31 2.42
N ASP A 96 4.02 -2.82 2.11
CA ASP A 96 3.34 -2.52 0.84
C ASP A 96 3.10 -1.02 0.69
N TYR A 97 2.54 -0.38 1.72
CA TYR A 97 2.27 1.05 1.74
C TYR A 97 3.55 1.90 1.59
N VAL A 98 4.65 1.54 2.26
CA VAL A 98 5.96 2.19 2.12
C VAL A 98 6.39 2.21 0.65
N THR A 99 6.20 1.10 -0.05
CA THR A 99 6.58 0.99 -1.46
C THR A 99 5.75 1.94 -2.32
N LEU A 100 4.43 1.99 -2.09
CA LEU A 100 3.52 2.84 -2.87
C LEU A 100 3.71 4.33 -2.59
N VAL A 101 3.94 4.71 -1.33
CA VAL A 101 4.05 6.12 -0.94
C VAL A 101 5.45 6.68 -1.21
N SER A 102 6.47 5.84 -1.41
CA SER A 102 7.86 6.25 -1.65
C SER A 102 8.03 7.24 -2.81
N LEU A 103 7.21 7.13 -3.86
CA LEU A 103 7.27 7.99 -5.03
C LEU A 103 6.63 9.38 -4.81
N THR A 104 5.65 9.47 -3.90
CA THR A 104 4.88 10.70 -3.67
C THR A 104 5.28 11.42 -2.39
N ASP A 105 5.61 10.67 -1.34
CA ASP A 105 6.04 11.17 -0.04
C ASP A 105 7.13 10.24 0.54
N PRO A 106 8.41 10.46 0.19
CA PRO A 106 9.51 9.66 0.68
C PRO A 106 9.77 9.85 2.19
N VAL A 107 9.35 10.98 2.77
CA VAL A 107 9.50 11.24 4.21
C VAL A 107 8.54 10.33 4.99
N GLU A 108 7.29 10.25 4.55
CA GLU A 108 6.31 9.31 5.11
C GLU A 108 6.76 7.85 4.92
N ALA A 109 7.27 7.49 3.74
CA ALA A 109 7.78 6.14 3.48
C ALA A 109 8.86 5.73 4.50
N ARG A 110 9.87 6.59 4.73
CA ARG A 110 10.93 6.32 5.71
C ARG A 110 10.38 6.26 7.13
N ARG A 111 9.49 7.18 7.52
CA ARG A 111 8.84 7.17 8.84
C ARG A 111 8.16 5.82 9.12
N VAL A 112 7.30 5.39 8.20
CA VAL A 112 6.55 4.12 8.35
C VAL A 112 7.50 2.93 8.33
N PHE A 113 8.53 2.95 7.47
CA PHE A 113 9.54 1.90 7.43
C PHE A 113 10.26 1.73 8.77
N HIS A 114 10.73 2.83 9.38
CA HIS A 114 11.37 2.80 10.69
C HIS A 114 10.44 2.29 11.80
N GLU A 115 9.16 2.68 11.77
CA GLU A 115 8.17 2.15 12.72
C GLU A 115 8.01 0.63 12.61
N VAL A 116 8.04 0.09 11.39
CA VAL A 116 8.01 -1.36 11.17
C VAL A 116 9.31 -2.01 11.65
N LYS A 117 10.47 -1.47 11.27
CA LYS A 117 11.77 -2.00 11.67
C LYS A 117 11.92 -2.07 13.20
N ASN A 118 11.49 -1.02 13.91
CA ASN A 118 11.62 -0.94 15.37
C ASN A 118 10.77 -1.96 16.14
N ARG A 119 9.70 -2.50 15.53
CA ARG A 119 8.83 -3.51 16.18
C ARG A 119 9.09 -4.94 15.74
N ILE A 120 9.69 -5.16 14.56
CA ILE A 120 9.79 -6.49 13.95
C ILE A 120 11.06 -7.20 14.42
N GLU A 121 10.87 -8.34 15.07
CA GLU A 121 11.96 -9.21 15.53
C GLU A 121 12.52 -10.10 14.40
N PRO A 122 13.80 -10.54 14.49
CA PRO A 122 14.43 -11.44 13.52
C PRO A 122 13.72 -12.77 13.26
N GLY A 123 12.89 -13.24 14.20
CA GLY A 123 12.07 -14.46 14.02
C GLY A 123 10.76 -14.23 13.24
N SER A 124 10.45 -12.99 12.86
CA SER A 124 9.19 -12.67 12.20
C SER A 124 9.19 -13.11 10.72
N PRO A 125 8.08 -13.65 10.19
CA PRO A 125 7.98 -14.01 8.77
C PRO A 125 8.18 -12.82 7.81
N VAL A 126 7.99 -11.59 8.29
CA VAL A 126 8.16 -10.36 7.49
C VAL A 126 9.55 -9.73 7.64
N TYR A 127 10.41 -10.29 8.50
CA TYR A 127 11.74 -9.76 8.78
C TYR A 127 12.61 -9.69 7.53
N GLU A 128 12.66 -10.78 6.75
CA GLU A 128 13.45 -10.83 5.52
C GLU A 128 12.99 -9.79 4.49
N ARG A 129 11.69 -9.51 4.43
CA ARG A 129 11.16 -8.46 3.55
C ARG A 129 11.59 -7.08 4.00
N MET A 130 11.44 -6.78 5.29
CA MET A 130 11.90 -5.51 5.88
C MET A 130 13.40 -5.31 5.61
N LYS A 131 14.21 -6.34 5.83
CA LYS A 131 15.67 -6.30 5.62
C LYS A 131 16.05 -6.01 4.16
N ARG A 132 15.32 -6.56 3.18
CA ARG A 132 15.54 -6.24 1.76
C ARG A 132 15.23 -4.78 1.41
N MET A 133 14.29 -4.16 2.12
CA MET A 133 13.91 -2.76 1.91
C MET A 133 14.83 -1.78 2.66
N GLN A 134 15.54 -2.25 3.67
CA GLN A 134 16.40 -1.44 4.54
C GLN A 134 17.41 -0.55 3.78
N PRO A 135 18.14 -1.03 2.75
CA PRO A 135 19.11 -0.18 2.04
C PRO A 135 18.49 1.00 1.27
N THR A 136 17.18 1.00 1.05
CA THR A 136 16.47 2.05 0.29
C THR A 136 15.89 3.13 1.20
N TYR A 137 15.49 2.77 2.42
CA TYR A 137 14.72 3.62 3.32
C TYR A 137 15.47 4.05 4.58
N GLU A 138 16.69 3.54 4.78
CA GLU A 138 17.67 4.03 5.76
C GLU A 138 18.82 4.74 5.07
#